data_AF-A0A6J6B8D5-F1
#
_entry.id   AF-A0A6J6B8D5-F1
#
_cell.length_a   1.000
_cell.length_b   1.000
_cell.length_c   1.000
_cell.angle_alpha   90.00
_cell.angle_beta   90.00
_cell.angle_gamma   90.00
#
_symmetry.space_group_name_H-M   'P 1'
#
loop_
_entity.id
_entity.type
_entity.pdbx_description
1 polymer ?
#
loop_
_entity_poly.entity_id
_entity_poly.type
_entity_poly.pdbx_seq_one_letter_code
_entity_poly.pdbx_strand_id
1 'polypeptide(L)' 'MKILDLKPSADVGKALDFLLELRMENGPLGEERATEELIQWWKARRHP' A
#
# COMPACT_ATOMS: atom_id res chain seq x y z
N MET A 1 -5.21 -5.79 -6.29
CA MET A 1 -5.53 -4.70 -5.34
C MET A 1 -6.93 -4.84 -4.72
N LYS A 2 -7.35 -6.08 -4.44
CA LYS A 2 -8.69 -6.39 -3.88
C LYS A 2 -8.92 -5.76 -2.51
N ILE A 3 -7.89 -5.70 -1.68
CA ILE A 3 -7.99 -5.17 -0.33
C ILE A 3 -8.28 -3.67 -0.29
N LEU A 4 -7.84 -2.93 -1.31
CA LEU A 4 -8.14 -1.50 -1.46
C LEU A 4 -9.28 -1.24 -2.44
N ASP A 5 -9.97 -2.32 -2.87
CA ASP A 5 -11.05 -2.32 -3.85
C ASP A 5 -10.70 -1.54 -5.14
N LEU A 6 -9.49 -1.73 -5.65
CA LEU A 6 -9.02 -1.07 -6.86
C LEU A 6 -9.11 -2.01 -8.06
N LYS A 7 -9.66 -1.45 -9.14
CA LYS A 7 -9.59 -2.01 -10.49
C LYS A 7 -8.17 -1.87 -11.05
N PRO A 8 -7.79 -2.70 -12.04
CA PRO A 8 -6.52 -2.54 -12.76
C PRO A 8 -6.35 -1.10 -13.26
N SER A 9 -5.33 -0.41 -12.74
CA SER A 9 -5.11 1.03 -12.96
C SER A 9 -3.71 1.43 -12.45
N ALA A 10 -3.31 2.68 -12.71
CA ALA A 10 -2.04 3.23 -12.22
C ALA A 10 -1.90 3.21 -10.69
N ASP A 11 -3.00 3.22 -9.94
CA ASP A 11 -2.95 3.18 -8.48
C ASP A 11 -2.47 1.82 -7.93
N VAL A 12 -2.57 0.74 -8.71
CA VAL A 12 -1.97 -0.54 -8.36
C VAL A 12 -0.44 -0.45 -8.36
N GLY A 13 0.14 0.27 -9.32
CA GLY A 13 1.57 0.53 -9.38
C GLY A 13 2.04 1.33 -8.17
N LYS A 14 1.36 2.44 -7.87
CA LYS A 14 1.68 3.29 -6.71
C LYS A 14 1.64 2.54 -5.38
N ALA A 15 0.75 1.56 -5.26
CA ALA A 15 0.67 0.73 -4.07
C ALA A 15 1.82 -0.26 -3.95
N LEU A 16 2.29 -0.80 -5.08
CA LEU A 16 3.48 -1.63 -5.10
C LEU A 16 4.72 -0.78 -4.76
N ASP A 17 4.82 0.42 -5.34
CA ASP A 17 5.90 1.36 -5.05
C ASP A 17 5.95 1.72 -3.56
N PHE A 18 4.79 2.04 -2.96
CA PHE A 18 4.68 2.30 -1.53
C PHE A 18 5.16 1.11 -0.68
N LEU A 19 4.75 -0.13 -1.01
CA LEU A 19 5.20 -1.31 -0.27
C LEU A 19 6.72 -1.57 -0.41
N LEU A 20 7.30 -1.22 -1.56
CA LEU A 20 8.74 -1.31 -1.78
C LEU A 20 9.49 -0.27 -0.95
N GLU A 21 9.06 0.99 -0.97
CA GLU A 21 9.63 2.05 -0.12
C GLU A 21 9.57 1.65 1.35
N LEU A 22 8.41 1.19 1.81
CA LEU A 22 8.18 0.76 3.19
C LEU A 22 9.13 -0.39 3.59
N ARG A 23 9.38 -1.34 2.69
CA ARG A 23 10.36 -2.43 2.89
C ARG A 23 11.79 -1.90 2.97
N MET A 24 12.16 -0.91 2.16
CA MET A 24 13.51 -0.34 2.18
C MET A 24 13.80 0.37 3.49
N GLU A 25 12.80 1.08 4.04
CA GLU A 25 12.94 1.81 5.32
C GLU A 25 12.89 0.90 6.55
N ASN A 26 11.97 -0.06 6.57
CA ASN A 26 11.68 -0.87 7.76
C ASN A 26 12.27 -2.29 7.70
N GLY A 27 12.89 -2.66 6.57
CA GLY A 27 13.28 -4.04 6.30
C GLY A 27 12.09 -4.93 5.93
N PRO A 28 12.28 -6.27 5.96
CA PRO A 28 11.21 -7.22 5.65
C PRO A 28 10.02 -7.06 6.61
N LEU A 29 8.84 -6.81 6.05
CA LEU A 29 7.60 -6.72 6.80
C LEU A 29 6.79 -8.01 6.65
N GLY A 30 6.13 -8.41 7.73
CA GLY A 30 5.10 -9.44 7.69
C GLY A 30 3.88 -8.96 6.89
N GLU A 31 3.11 -9.91 6.36
CA GLU A 31 1.94 -9.64 5.53
C GLU A 31 0.89 -8.76 6.24
N GLU A 32 0.61 -9.01 7.52
CA GLU A 32 -0.35 -8.20 8.29
C GLU A 32 0.08 -6.73 8.39
N ARG A 33 1.34 -6.46 8.78
CA ARG A 33 1.82 -5.08 8.90
C ARG A 33 1.85 -4.37 7.54
N ALA A 34 2.35 -5.04 6.50
CA ALA A 34 2.32 -4.49 5.15
C ALA A 34 0.89 -4.15 4.70
N THR A 35 -0.07 -4.98 5.08
CA THR A 35 -1.49 -4.82 4.78
C THR A 35 -2.09 -3.60 5.49
N GLU A 36 -1.85 -3.45 6.79
CA GLU A 36 -2.32 -2.31 7.57
C GLU A 36 -1.78 -0.99 7.03
N GLU A 37 -0.47 -0.92 6.82
CA GLU A 37 0.22 0.28 6.31
C GLU A 37 -0.33 0.68 4.93
N LEU A 38 -0.55 -0.30 4.05
CA LEU A 38 -1.12 -0.07 2.73
C LEU A 38 -2.56 0.48 2.81
N ILE A 39 -3.39 -0.05 3.72
CA ILE A 39 -4.74 0.48 3.94
C ILE A 39 -4.69 1.92 4.46
N GLN A 40 -3.82 2.21 5.42
CA GLN A 40 -3.71 3.56 6.00
C GLN A 40 -3.23 4.58 4.97
N TRP A 41 -2.17 4.26 4.22
CA TRP A 41 -1.67 5.06 3.11
C TRP A 41 -2.78 5.39 2.10
N TRP A 42 -3.58 4.38 1.76
CA TRP A 42 -4.65 4.55 0.78
C TRP A 42 -5.82 5.40 1.30
N LYS A 43 -6.19 5.24 2.57
CA LYS A 43 -7.18 6.10 3.24
C LYS A 43 -6.75 7.55 3.27
N ALA A 44 -5.48 7.82 3.64
CA ALA A 44 -4.91 9.16 3.67
C ALA A 44 -4.91 9.84 2.30
N ARG A 45 -4.74 9.08 1.20
CA ARG A 45 -4.85 9.62 -0.17
C ARG A 45 -6.27 9.97 -0.61
N ARG A 46 -7.30 9.30 -0.08
CA ARG A 46 -8.70 9.53 -0.48
C ARG A 46 -9.41 10.62 0.35
N HIS A 47 -8.90 10.93 1.53
CA HIS A 47 -9.39 12.02 2.38
C HIS A 47 -8.43 13.22 2.28
N PRO A 48 -8.74 14.25 1.45
CA PRO A 48 -8.03 15.51 1.52
C PRO A 48 -8.36 16.29 2.81
#